data_AF-A0A813H298-F1
#
_entry.id   AF-A0A813H298-F1
#
_cell.length_a   1.000
_cell.length_b   1.000
_cell.length_c   1.000
_cell.angle_alpha   90.00
_cell.angle_beta   90.00
_cell.angle_gamma   90.00
#
_symmetry.space_group_name_H-M   'P 1'
#
loop_
_entity.id
_entity.type
_entity.pdbx_description
1 polymer ?
#
loop_
_entity_poly.entity_id
_entity_poly.type
_entity_poly.pdbx_seq_one_letter_code
_entity_poly.pdbx_strand_id
1 'polypeptide(L)'
;VVVVTNAEEGWVDLSCKAWLPSLLETIDNCEVASARSTWEPRGVTSPAGWKARTFEDVIEKFYSRYPTQSWKNIISVGDAPHEREALARVVRWAPGGNGKRCRSKSVKFVLRPSIDQLTRELQMLRESMKEIVWHDDDLDLHFSAESLADPLLA
;
A
#
# COMPACT_ATOMS: atom_id res chain seq x y z
N VAL A 1 5.57 3.50 -7.76
CA VAL A 1 4.63 3.55 -6.60
C VAL A 1 3.24 3.73 -7.16
N VAL A 2 2.23 3.09 -6.57
CA VAL A 2 0.82 3.26 -6.95
C VAL A 2 0.02 3.56 -5.69
N VAL A 3 -0.77 4.64 -5.71
CA VAL A 3 -1.67 5.01 -4.62
C VAL A 3 -3.03 4.41 -4.91
N VAL A 4 -3.49 3.49 -4.05
CA VAL A 4 -4.81 2.86 -4.18
C VAL A 4 -5.74 3.38 -3.10
N THR A 5 -6.83 4.02 -3.48
CA THR A 5 -7.80 4.63 -2.55
C THR A 5 -9.21 4.12 -2.77
N ASN A 6 -10.00 4.06 -1.68
CA ASN A 6 -11.45 3.82 -1.74
C ASN A 6 -12.26 5.13 -1.87
N ALA A 7 -11.58 6.28 -1.92
CA ALA A 7 -12.22 7.54 -2.26
C ALA A 7 -12.59 7.57 -3.76
N GLU A 8 -13.39 8.55 -4.16
CA GLU A 8 -13.76 8.75 -5.56
C GLU A 8 -12.58 9.31 -6.38
N GLU A 9 -12.66 9.16 -7.71
CA GLU A 9 -11.67 9.69 -8.64
C GLU A 9 -11.47 11.21 -8.44
N GLY A 10 -10.22 11.65 -8.50
CA GLY A 10 -9.83 13.05 -8.25
C GLY A 10 -9.72 13.44 -6.77
N TRP A 11 -10.16 12.59 -5.82
CA TRP A 11 -10.11 12.94 -4.39
C TRP A 11 -8.69 13.17 -3.87
N VAL A 12 -7.71 12.38 -4.32
CA VAL A 12 -6.30 12.53 -3.90
C VAL A 12 -5.77 13.89 -4.33
N ASP A 13 -5.93 14.26 -5.61
CA ASP A 13 -5.43 15.53 -6.15
C ASP A 13 -6.09 16.73 -5.48
N LEU A 14 -7.42 16.68 -5.29
CA LEU A 14 -8.17 17.75 -4.61
C LEU A 14 -7.73 17.88 -3.14
N SER A 15 -7.51 16.76 -2.45
CA SER A 15 -7.06 16.75 -1.06
C SER A 15 -5.64 17.30 -0.92
N CYS A 16 -4.73 16.90 -1.82
CA CYS A 16 -3.38 17.45 -1.86
C CYS A 16 -3.39 18.95 -2.15
N LYS A 17 -4.18 19.43 -3.12
CA LYS A 17 -4.30 20.87 -3.42
C LYS A 17 -4.81 21.68 -2.22
N ALA A 18 -5.76 21.13 -1.47
CA ALA A 18 -6.37 21.83 -0.34
C ALA A 18 -5.48 21.85 0.92
N TRP A 19 -4.80 20.75 1.23
CA TRP A 19 -4.18 20.56 2.55
C TRP A 19 -2.67 20.33 2.54
N LEU A 20 -2.13 19.77 1.45
CA LEU A 20 -0.71 19.41 1.33
C LEU A 20 -0.15 19.77 -0.06
N PRO A 21 -0.22 21.06 -0.47
CA PRO A 21 0.08 21.46 -1.85
C PRO A 21 1.54 21.19 -2.25
N SER A 22 2.47 21.14 -1.30
CA SER A 22 3.86 20.78 -1.57
C SER A 22 4.05 19.32 -2.03
N LEU A 23 3.05 18.45 -1.83
CA LEU A 23 3.11 17.06 -2.29
C LEU A 23 2.63 16.88 -3.74
N LEU A 24 2.06 17.91 -4.38
CA LEU A 24 1.47 17.77 -5.72
C LEU A 24 2.46 17.23 -6.74
N GLU A 25 3.65 17.80 -6.81
CA GLU A 25 4.70 17.33 -7.73
C GLU A 25 5.09 15.87 -7.44
N THR A 26 5.08 15.45 -6.17
CA THR A 26 5.38 14.06 -5.81
C THR A 26 4.25 13.11 -6.18
N ILE A 27 2.99 13.53 -6.00
CA ILE A 27 1.80 12.75 -6.36
C ILE A 27 1.63 12.63 -7.86
N ASP A 28 1.96 13.66 -8.64
CA ASP A 28 1.92 13.64 -10.11
C ASP A 28 2.88 12.58 -10.70
N ASN A 29 3.93 12.22 -9.96
CA ASN A 29 4.86 11.15 -10.32
C ASN A 29 4.37 9.73 -9.91
N CYS A 30 3.20 9.64 -9.26
CA CYS A 30 2.59 8.38 -8.83
C CYS A 30 1.36 8.05 -9.67
N GLU A 31 1.17 6.76 -9.98
CA GLU A 31 -0.12 6.30 -10.51
C GLU A 31 -1.15 6.31 -9.36
N VAL A 32 -2.27 7.00 -9.53
CA VAL A 32 -3.36 7.04 -8.54
C VAL A 32 -4.54 6.23 -9.08
N ALA A 33 -5.01 5.26 -8.31
CA ALA A 33 -6.15 4.41 -8.65
C ALA A 33 -7.27 4.56 -7.62
N SER A 34 -8.41 5.09 -8.07
CA SER A 34 -9.67 5.04 -7.33
C SER A 34 -10.31 3.66 -7.47
N ALA A 35 -10.13 2.84 -6.45
CA ALA A 35 -10.68 1.49 -6.41
C ALA A 35 -12.21 1.51 -6.40
N ARG A 36 -12.81 2.43 -5.64
CA ARG A 36 -14.26 2.60 -5.57
C ARG A 36 -14.86 2.98 -6.91
N SER A 37 -14.37 4.06 -7.54
CA SER A 37 -14.90 4.52 -8.83
C SER A 37 -14.75 3.47 -9.93
N THR A 38 -13.73 2.61 -9.84
CA THR A 38 -13.52 1.52 -10.80
C THR A 38 -14.47 0.34 -10.58
N TRP A 39 -14.63 -0.11 -9.33
CA TRP A 39 -15.22 -1.42 -9.03
C TRP A 39 -16.63 -1.38 -8.46
N GLU A 40 -17.05 -0.28 -7.83
CA GLU A 40 -18.44 -0.09 -7.36
C GLU A 40 -19.44 -0.18 -8.52
N PRO A 41 -19.24 0.51 -9.67
CA PRO A 41 -20.17 0.41 -10.81
C PRO A 41 -20.14 -0.97 -11.49
N ARG A 42 -19.09 -1.77 -11.26
CA ARG A 42 -18.94 -3.13 -11.79
C ARG A 42 -19.54 -4.21 -10.88
N GLY A 43 -20.25 -3.80 -9.82
CA GLY A 43 -20.99 -4.70 -8.95
C GLY A 43 -20.17 -5.32 -7.83
N VAL A 44 -18.94 -4.85 -7.57
CA VAL A 44 -18.21 -5.25 -6.36
C VAL A 44 -18.81 -4.50 -5.18
N THR A 45 -19.23 -5.23 -4.14
CA THR A 45 -20.13 -4.71 -3.09
C THR A 45 -19.43 -4.28 -1.81
N SER A 46 -18.11 -4.37 -1.73
CA SER A 46 -17.36 -4.02 -0.52
C SER A 46 -16.11 -3.18 -0.81
N PRO A 47 -15.77 -2.21 0.06
CA PRO A 47 -14.53 -1.45 -0.05
C PRO A 47 -13.26 -2.30 -0.03
N ALA A 48 -13.27 -3.40 0.72
CA ALA A 48 -12.18 -4.37 0.70
C ALA A 48 -12.07 -5.05 -0.66
N GLY A 49 -13.21 -5.41 -1.28
CA GLY A 49 -13.27 -5.98 -2.62
C GLY A 49 -12.78 -5.01 -3.69
N TRP A 50 -13.11 -3.73 -3.59
CA TRP A 50 -12.62 -2.70 -4.53
C TRP A 50 -11.10 -2.65 -4.53
N LYS A 51 -10.47 -2.44 -3.36
CA LYS A 51 -9.00 -2.42 -3.27
C LYS A 51 -8.38 -3.72 -3.74
N ALA A 52 -8.98 -4.86 -3.38
CA ALA A 52 -8.47 -6.16 -3.79
C ALA A 52 -8.35 -6.30 -5.30
N ARG A 53 -9.41 -5.96 -6.03
CA ARG A 53 -9.41 -6.02 -7.48
C ARG A 53 -8.47 -5.00 -8.11
N THR A 54 -8.38 -3.79 -7.55
CA THR A 54 -7.40 -2.80 -8.01
C THR A 54 -5.96 -3.27 -7.77
N PHE A 55 -5.66 -3.93 -6.65
CA PHE A 55 -4.34 -4.51 -6.42
C PHE A 55 -4.03 -5.64 -7.42
N GLU A 56 -5.00 -6.51 -7.72
CA GLU A 56 -4.89 -7.53 -8.78
C GLU A 56 -4.49 -6.86 -10.11
N ASP A 57 -5.28 -5.89 -10.58
CA ASP A 57 -5.03 -5.17 -11.84
C ASP A 57 -3.64 -4.50 -11.87
N VAL A 58 -3.26 -3.79 -10.81
CA VAL A 58 -1.99 -3.06 -10.73
C VAL A 58 -0.80 -4.01 -10.75
N ILE A 59 -0.89 -5.10 -10.00
CA ILE A 59 0.19 -6.09 -9.89
C ILE A 59 0.31 -6.87 -11.20
N GLU A 60 -0.82 -7.31 -11.79
CA GLU A 60 -0.84 -7.96 -13.09
C GLU A 60 -0.27 -7.04 -14.17
N LYS A 61 -0.71 -5.79 -14.24
CA LYS A 61 -0.18 -4.77 -15.17
C LYS A 61 1.32 -4.53 -14.97
N PHE A 62 1.86 -4.64 -13.76
CA PHE A 62 3.29 -4.48 -13.50
C PHE A 62 4.08 -5.71 -13.95
N TYR A 63 3.62 -6.91 -13.61
CA TYR A 63 4.34 -8.16 -13.89
C TYR A 63 4.16 -8.69 -15.31
N SER A 64 3.14 -8.23 -16.04
CA SER A 64 2.93 -8.55 -17.46
C SER A 64 3.77 -7.73 -18.42
N ARG A 65 4.47 -6.67 -17.97
CA ARG A 65 5.25 -5.78 -18.84
C ARG A 65 6.43 -6.48 -19.52
N TYR A 66 7.02 -7.48 -18.88
CA TYR A 66 8.20 -8.17 -19.40
C TYR A 66 8.15 -9.69 -19.14
N PRO A 67 8.40 -10.54 -20.16
CA PRO A 67 8.26 -11.99 -20.04
C PRO A 67 9.24 -12.66 -19.05
N THR A 68 10.32 -12.00 -18.64
CA THR A 68 11.43 -12.62 -17.88
C THR A 68 11.58 -12.12 -16.44
N GLN A 69 10.58 -11.46 -15.86
CA GLN A 69 10.70 -10.95 -14.49
C GLN A 69 10.94 -12.08 -13.48
N SER A 70 12.12 -12.05 -12.85
CA SER A 70 12.60 -13.10 -11.95
C SER A 70 12.30 -12.81 -10.48
N TRP A 71 12.32 -11.54 -10.07
CA TRP A 71 12.17 -11.16 -8.69
C TRP A 71 10.87 -10.38 -8.50
N LYS A 72 9.99 -10.89 -7.62
CA LYS A 72 8.74 -10.24 -7.26
C LYS A 72 8.80 -9.82 -5.79
N ASN A 73 8.70 -8.52 -5.53
CA ASN A 73 8.77 -7.93 -4.19
C ASN A 73 7.69 -6.84 -4.12
N ILE A 74 6.62 -7.09 -3.37
CA ILE A 74 5.46 -6.20 -3.30
C ILE A 74 5.36 -5.68 -1.87
N ILE A 75 5.37 -4.36 -1.73
CA ILE A 75 5.28 -3.67 -0.45
C ILE A 75 3.99 -2.86 -0.44
N SER A 76 3.11 -3.19 0.50
CA SER A 76 1.88 -2.45 0.78
C SER A 76 2.05 -1.67 2.09
N VAL A 77 1.64 -0.39 2.06
CA VAL A 77 1.72 0.52 3.21
C VAL A 77 0.36 1.19 3.37
N GLY A 78 -0.23 1.11 4.56
CA GLY A 78 -1.51 1.75 4.87
C GLY A 78 -2.10 1.30 6.20
N ASP A 79 -3.25 1.84 6.56
CA ASP A 79 -3.95 1.58 7.83
C ASP A 79 -5.04 0.49 7.70
N ALA A 80 -5.40 0.14 6.46
CA ALA A 80 -6.55 -0.70 6.19
C ALA A 80 -6.25 -2.19 6.45
N PRO A 81 -7.08 -2.88 7.27
CA PRO A 81 -6.86 -4.30 7.60
C PRO A 81 -6.96 -5.23 6.39
N HIS A 82 -7.67 -4.80 5.34
CA HIS A 82 -7.93 -5.58 4.13
C HIS A 82 -6.81 -5.51 3.09
N GLU A 83 -5.81 -4.63 3.26
CA GLU A 83 -4.66 -4.53 2.35
C GLU A 83 -3.79 -5.80 2.41
N ARG A 84 -3.61 -6.34 3.62
CA ARG A 84 -2.92 -7.63 3.84
C ARG A 84 -3.60 -8.79 3.11
N GLU A 85 -4.92 -8.90 3.23
CA GLU A 85 -5.68 -9.99 2.58
C GLU A 85 -5.67 -9.85 1.06
N ALA A 86 -5.80 -8.63 0.55
CA ALA A 86 -5.67 -8.38 -0.87
C ALA A 86 -4.29 -8.76 -1.39
N LEU A 87 -3.23 -8.35 -0.71
CA LEU A 87 -1.86 -8.69 -1.09
C LEU A 87 -1.63 -10.21 -1.07
N ALA A 88 -2.05 -10.89 0.00
CA ALA A 88 -1.93 -12.33 0.14
C ALA A 88 -2.68 -13.10 -0.96
N ARG A 89 -3.83 -12.58 -1.41
CA ARG A 89 -4.53 -13.15 -2.59
C ARG A 89 -3.65 -12.97 -3.81
N VAL A 90 -3.29 -11.74 -4.17
CA VAL A 90 -2.60 -11.45 -5.43
C VAL A 90 -1.27 -12.21 -5.55
N VAL A 91 -0.52 -12.32 -4.46
CA VAL A 91 0.77 -13.04 -4.42
C VAL A 91 0.61 -14.53 -4.77
N ARG A 92 -0.52 -15.16 -4.39
CA ARG A 92 -0.84 -16.55 -4.78
C ARG A 92 -1.15 -16.70 -6.27
N TRP A 93 -1.70 -15.66 -6.90
CA TRP A 93 -2.06 -15.64 -8.32
C TRP A 93 -0.92 -15.21 -9.22
N ALA A 94 0.11 -14.54 -8.69
CA ALA A 94 1.27 -14.14 -9.46
C ALA A 94 1.92 -15.38 -10.09
N PRO A 95 2.17 -15.41 -11.42
CA PRO A 95 2.54 -16.63 -12.12
C PRO A 95 3.77 -17.29 -11.48
N GLY A 96 3.53 -18.44 -10.84
CA GLY A 96 4.51 -19.27 -10.14
C GLY A 96 5.30 -20.18 -11.08
N GLY A 97 5.54 -19.74 -12.31
CA GLY A 97 6.39 -20.47 -13.24
C GLY A 97 7.85 -20.38 -12.80
N ASN A 98 8.43 -21.53 -12.45
CA ASN A 98 9.86 -21.75 -12.15
C ASN A 98 10.36 -21.38 -10.74
N GLY A 99 9.58 -21.61 -9.68
CA GLY A 99 10.11 -21.59 -8.31
C GLY A 99 10.56 -20.22 -7.79
N LYS A 100 10.16 -19.13 -8.45
CA LYS A 100 10.52 -17.77 -8.05
C LYS A 100 9.50 -17.24 -7.03
N ARG A 101 9.91 -17.21 -5.76
CA ARG A 101 9.09 -16.72 -4.63
C ARG A 101 8.71 -15.25 -4.84
N CYS A 102 7.45 -14.89 -4.59
CA CYS A 102 7.05 -13.50 -4.47
C CYS A 102 7.08 -13.12 -2.99
N ARG A 103 7.79 -12.04 -2.64
CA ARG A 103 7.82 -11.52 -1.28
C ARG A 103 6.69 -10.52 -1.10
N SER A 104 5.84 -10.80 -0.13
CA SER A 104 4.70 -10.01 0.28
C SER A 104 5.04 -9.28 1.56
N LYS A 105 5.09 -7.94 1.52
CA LYS A 105 5.46 -7.12 2.67
C LYS A 105 4.36 -6.13 2.96
N SER A 106 3.81 -6.17 4.16
CA SER A 106 2.83 -5.20 4.66
C SER A 106 3.43 -4.36 5.78
N VAL A 107 3.15 -3.06 5.73
CA VAL A 107 3.38 -2.11 6.82
C VAL A 107 2.02 -1.51 7.18
N LYS A 108 1.53 -1.85 8.36
CA LYS A 108 0.24 -1.42 8.87
C LYS A 108 0.38 -0.24 9.82
N PHE A 109 -0.19 0.89 9.44
CA PHE A 109 -0.31 2.07 10.31
C PHE A 109 -1.46 1.95 11.31
N VAL A 110 -1.36 2.70 12.39
CA VAL A 110 -2.39 2.83 13.43
C VAL A 110 -3.64 3.45 12.82
N LEU A 111 -4.80 2.93 13.20
CA LEU A 111 -6.08 3.46 12.77
C LEU A 111 -6.37 4.79 13.50
N ARG A 112 -6.61 5.86 12.75
CA ARG A 112 -6.88 7.22 13.27
C ARG A 112 -5.76 7.73 14.20
N PRO A 113 -4.51 7.86 13.70
CA PRO A 113 -3.41 8.38 14.49
C PRO A 113 -3.60 9.87 14.76
N SER A 114 -3.00 10.37 15.85
CA SER A 114 -2.73 11.80 15.97
C SER A 114 -1.68 12.24 14.94
N ILE A 115 -1.52 13.54 14.70
CA ILE A 115 -0.49 14.07 13.78
C ILE A 115 0.91 13.67 14.24
N ASP A 116 1.17 13.66 15.55
CA ASP A 116 2.46 13.25 16.12
C ASP A 116 2.72 11.75 15.96
N GLN A 117 1.66 10.93 16.09
CA GLN A 117 1.75 9.50 15.83
C GLN A 117 2.05 9.23 14.36
N LEU A 118 1.28 9.84 13.44
CA LEU A 118 1.47 9.67 12.00
C LEU A 118 2.88 10.12 11.57
N THR A 119 3.37 11.23 12.13
CA THR A 119 4.71 11.74 11.83
C THR A 119 5.79 10.76 12.28
N ARG A 120 5.64 10.16 13.48
CA ARG A 120 6.56 9.12 13.98
C ARG A 120 6.50 7.85 13.14
N GLU A 121 5.31 7.39 12.75
CA GLU A 121 5.14 6.24 11.86
C GLU A 121 5.86 6.45 10.52
N LEU A 122 5.70 7.63 9.91
CA LEU A 122 6.36 7.97 8.65
C LEU A 122 7.90 8.08 8.80
N GLN A 123 8.40 8.61 9.92
CA GLN A 123 9.84 8.67 10.20
C GLN A 123 10.45 7.26 10.35
N MET A 124 9.81 6.41 11.16
CA MET A 124 10.24 5.02 11.37
C MET A 124 10.17 4.20 10.08
N LEU A 125 9.12 4.39 9.27
CA LEU A 125 9.01 3.75 7.95
C LEU A 125 10.14 4.20 7.02
N ARG A 126 10.46 5.50 6.99
CA ARG A 126 11.56 6.03 6.17
C ARG A 126 12.90 5.41 6.56
N GLU A 127 13.17 5.30 7.86
CA GLU A 127 14.40 4.72 8.40
C GLU A 127 14.50 3.22 8.08
N SER A 128 13.39 2.49 8.22
CA SER A 128 13.33 1.04 7.99
C SER A 128 13.15 0.62 6.53
N MET A 129 12.88 1.56 5.62
CA MET A 129 12.53 1.27 4.22
C MET A 129 13.58 0.41 3.54
N LYS A 130 14.87 0.65 3.81
CA LYS A 130 15.95 -0.15 3.23
C LYS A 130 15.89 -1.59 3.73
N GLU A 131 15.74 -1.82 5.02
CA GLU A 131 15.63 -3.20 5.55
C GLU A 131 14.39 -3.90 5.01
N ILE A 132 13.24 -3.21 4.94
CA ILE A 132 11.99 -3.76 4.38
C ILE A 132 12.22 -4.20 2.94
N VAL A 133 12.81 -3.35 2.09
CA VAL A 133 13.05 -3.68 0.68
C VAL A 133 13.97 -4.88 0.54
N TRP A 134 15.08 -4.93 1.29
CA TRP A 134 16.12 -5.95 1.18
C TRP A 134 15.80 -7.28 1.87
N HIS A 135 14.81 -7.31 2.78
CA HIS A 135 14.42 -8.53 3.46
C HIS A 135 13.99 -9.62 2.46
N ASP A 136 14.54 -10.82 2.56
CA ASP A 136 14.34 -11.89 1.57
C ASP A 136 13.20 -12.86 1.91
N ASP A 137 12.18 -12.36 2.59
CA ASP A 137 10.98 -13.12 2.98
C ASP A 137 9.74 -12.21 2.96
N ASP A 138 8.60 -12.78 3.32
CA ASP A 138 7.38 -12.05 3.62
C ASP A 138 7.55 -11.26 4.93
N LEU A 139 7.00 -10.05 5.00
CA LEU A 139 7.00 -9.22 6.20
C LEU A 139 5.60 -8.76 6.53
N ASP A 140 5.27 -8.73 7.82
CA ASP A 140 4.04 -8.13 8.31
C ASP A 140 4.35 -7.25 9.52
N LEU A 141 4.59 -5.96 9.26
CA LEU A 141 4.97 -4.97 10.27
C LEU A 141 3.73 -4.18 10.69
N HIS A 142 3.52 -4.04 12.00
CA HIS A 142 2.37 -3.34 12.56
C HIS A 142 2.86 -2.27 13.52
N PHE A 143 2.53 -1.02 13.24
CA PHE A 143 2.66 0.03 14.23
C PHE A 143 1.56 -0.14 15.27
N SER A 144 1.94 0.03 16.54
CA SER A 144 1.02 0.02 17.68
C SER A 144 1.05 1.38 18.37
N ALA A 145 -0.07 1.79 18.95
CA ALA A 145 -0.13 3.07 19.66
C ALA A 145 0.89 3.13 20.80
N GLU A 146 1.15 1.98 21.44
CA GLU A 146 2.13 1.79 22.50
C GLU A 146 3.55 1.99 21.99
N SER A 147 3.91 1.45 20.82
CA SER A 147 5.23 1.64 20.21
C SER A 147 5.51 3.08 19.76
N LEU A 148 4.46 3.90 19.67
CA LEU A 148 4.53 5.30 19.26
C LEU A 148 4.40 6.26 20.45
N ALA A 149 4.27 5.75 21.69
CA ALA A 149 4.30 6.59 22.88
C ALA A 149 5.71 7.16 23.08
N ASP A 150 5.80 8.41 23.54
CA ASP A 150 7.09 8.98 23.92
C ASP A 150 7.59 8.25 25.18
N PRO A 151 8.78 7.61 25.16
CA PRO A 151 9.32 6.95 26.36
C PRO A 151 9.46 7.88 27.56
N LEU A 152 9.46 9.21 27.35
CA LEU A 152 9.57 10.22 28.40
C LEU A 152 8.22 10.64 29.02
N LEU A 153 7.10 10.09 28.55
CA LEU A 153 5.75 10.38 29.06
C LEU A 153 5.02 9.14 29.63
N ALA A 154 5.72 8.02 29.81
CA ALA A 154 5.20 6.76 30.38
C ALA A 154 5.68 6.51 31.81
#